data_AF-X0VTZ6-F1
#
_entry.id   AF-X0VTZ6-F1
#
_cell.length_a   1.000
_cell.length_b   1.000
_cell.length_c   1.000
_cell.angle_alpha   90.00
_cell.angle_beta   90.00
_cell.angle_gamma   90.00
#
_symmetry.space_group_name_H-M   'P 1'
#
loop_
_entity.id
_entity.type
_entity.pdbx_description
1 polymer ?
#
loop_
_entity_poly.entity_id
_entity_poly.type
_entity_poly.pdbx_seq_one_letter_code
_entity_poly.pdbx_strand_id
1 'polypeptide(L)' 'MIREFNLLATSEVWGESAACSELWMLLRAVGDETPVVDRSPIRGLIAAKTDLNPVEAVRRLRSELRENPE' A
#
# COMPACT_ATOMS: atom_id res chain seq x y z
N MET A 1 3.30 -13.25 5.38
CA MET A 1 4.26 -12.18 5.71
C MET A 1 5.18 -11.97 4.53
N ILE A 2 5.14 -10.80 3.91
CA ILE A 2 6.02 -10.44 2.81
C ILE A 2 7.44 -10.27 3.35
N ARG A 3 8.39 -11.05 2.85
CA ARG A 3 9.80 -10.96 3.26
C ARG A 3 10.55 -9.85 2.53
N GLU A 4 10.23 -9.61 1.26
CA GLU A 4 10.90 -8.65 0.39
C GLU A 4 9.99 -7.47 0.03
N PHE A 5 9.52 -6.73 1.02
CA PHE A 5 8.71 -5.53 0.81
C PHE A 5 9.59 -4.33 0.43
N ASN A 6 9.02 -3.36 -0.27
CA ASN A 6 9.67 -2.08 -0.61
C ASN A 6 8.81 -0.86 -0.23
N LEU A 7 7.67 -1.09 0.42
CA LEU A 7 6.81 -0.07 1.00
C LEU A 7 6.33 -0.48 2.40
N LEU A 8 6.14 0.52 3.25
CA LEU A 8 5.51 0.43 4.57
C LEU A 8 4.38 1.45 4.65
N ALA A 9 3.28 1.08 5.29
CA ALA A 9 2.18 2.00 5.57
C ALA A 9 1.67 1.77 6.99
N THR A 10 1.27 2.86 7.64
CA THR A 10 0.59 2.82 8.93
C THR A 10 -0.90 2.56 8.74
N SER A 11 -1.51 1.86 9.69
CA SER A 11 -2.95 1.66 9.74
C SER A 11 -3.48 1.91 11.14
N GLU A 12 -4.80 2.00 11.28
CA GLU A 12 -5.44 1.86 12.58
C GLU A 12 -5.10 0.48 13.17
N VAL A 13 -4.88 0.44 14.49
CA VAL A 13 -4.67 -0.83 15.20
C VAL A 13 -5.97 -1.63 15.13
N TRP A 14 -5.87 -2.92 14.77
CA TRP A 14 -7.00 -3.82 14.47
C TRP A 14 -7.68 -3.59 13.12
N GLY A 15 -7.31 -2.53 12.40
CA GLY A 15 -7.77 -2.22 11.04
C GLY A 15 -6.85 -2.74 9.94
N GLU A 16 -5.77 -3.48 10.29
CA GLU A 16 -4.71 -3.85 9.34
C GLU A 16 -5.24 -4.64 8.13
N SER A 17 -6.24 -5.50 8.33
CA SER A 17 -6.83 -6.28 7.22
C SER A 17 -7.54 -5.40 6.20
N ALA A 18 -8.30 -4.39 6.64
CA ALA A 18 -8.97 -3.45 5.74
C ALA A 18 -7.94 -2.56 5.04
N ALA A 19 -6.97 -2.04 5.79
CA ALA A 19 -5.88 -1.23 5.24
C ALA A 19 -5.04 -1.99 4.21
N CYS A 20 -4.82 -3.30 4.39
CA CYS A 20 -4.17 -4.13 3.37
C CYS A 20 -4.95 -4.15 2.05
N SER A 21 -6.29 -4.32 2.12
CA SER A 21 -7.15 -4.31 0.94
C SER A 21 -7.16 -2.94 0.26
N GLU A 22 -7.25 -1.85 1.02
CA GLU A 22 -7.21 -0.48 0.50
C GLU A 22 -5.88 -0.17 -0.20
N LEU A 23 -4.75 -0.44 0.47
CA LEU A 23 -3.44 -0.22 -0.12
C LEU A 23 -3.22 -1.07 -1.37
N TRP A 24 -3.73 -2.30 -1.39
CA TRP A 24 -3.70 -3.15 -2.59
C TRP A 24 -4.47 -2.50 -3.75
N MET A 25 -5.70 -2.04 -3.51
CA MET A 25 -6.53 -1.37 -4.53
C MET A 25 -5.88 -0.08 -5.04
N LEU A 26 -5.32 0.73 -4.14
CA LEU A 26 -4.65 1.97 -4.48
C LEU A 26 -3.40 1.75 -5.33
N LEU A 27 -2.58 0.73 -5.01
CA LEU A 27 -1.41 0.37 -5.83
C LEU A 27 -1.84 -0.07 -7.24
N ARG A 28 -2.95 -0.82 -7.35
CA ARG A 28 -3.54 -1.18 -8.65
C ARG A 28 -3.97 0.05 -9.44
N ALA A 29 -4.64 1.00 -8.80
CA ALA A 29 -5.12 2.22 -9.43
C ALA A 29 -3.97 3.05 -10.03
N VAL A 30 -2.80 3.08 -9.38
CA VAL A 30 -1.63 3.84 -9.85
C VAL A 30 -0.70 3.07 -10.80
N GLY A 31 -1.16 1.91 -11.27
CA GLY A 31 -0.53 1.14 -12.34
C GLY A 31 0.42 0.03 -11.90
N ASP A 32 0.31 -0.47 -10.67
CA ASP A 32 0.90 -1.75 -10.29
C ASP A 32 -0.05 -2.89 -10.69
N GLU A 33 0.38 -3.83 -11.53
CA GLU A 33 -0.49 -4.94 -11.95
C GLU A 33 -0.58 -6.04 -10.89
N THR A 34 0.48 -6.24 -10.11
CA THR A 34 0.63 -7.38 -9.19
C THR A 34 1.13 -6.99 -7.80
N PRO A 35 0.55 -5.96 -7.15
CA PRO A 35 0.96 -5.60 -5.80
C PRO A 35 0.64 -6.74 -4.83
N VAL A 36 1.54 -6.94 -3.88
CA VAL A 36 1.34 -7.85 -2.74
C VAL A 36 1.32 -6.99 -1.48
N VAL A 37 0.26 -7.08 -0.71
CA VAL A 37 0.11 -6.35 0.56
C VAL A 37 -0.26 -7.34 1.66
N ASP A 38 0.40 -7.24 2.81
CA ASP A 38 0.17 -8.14 3.93
C ASP A 38 0.43 -7.44 5.27
N ARG A 39 -0.13 -8.01 6.32
CA ARG A 39 0.04 -7.53 7.69
C ARG A 39 1.48 -7.74 8.14
N SER A 40 2.01 -6.76 8.87
CA SER A 40 3.28 -6.93 9.59
C SER A 40 3.03 -7.49 11.00
N PRO A 41 4.07 -8.02 11.68
CA PRO A 41 3.99 -8.37 13.11
C PRO A 41 3.79 -7.16 14.04
N ILE A 42 4.01 -5.94 13.54
CA ILE A 42 3.90 -4.70 14.30
C ILE A 42 2.47 -4.18 14.13
N ARG A 43 1.77 -3.98 15.24
CA ARG A 43 0.41 -3.44 15.25
C ARG A 43 0.37 -2.05 14.63
N GLY A 44 -0.65 -1.79 13.81
CA GLY A 44 -0.79 -0.53 13.09
C GLY A 44 0.24 -0.34 11.97
N LEU A 45 0.93 -1.40 11.54
CA LEU A 45 1.88 -1.34 10.42
C LEU A 45 1.62 -2.50 9.45
N ILE A 46 1.54 -2.17 8.17
CA ILE A 46 1.41 -3.13 7.05
C ILE A 46 2.59 -2.98 6.09
N ALA A 47 2.87 -4.03 5.34
CA ALA A 47 3.96 -4.08 4.37
C ALA A 47 3.42 -4.34 2.96
N ALA A 48 4.05 -3.73 1.96
CA ALA A 48 3.70 -3.95 0.57
C ALA A 48 4.94 -4.16 -0.30
N LYS A 49 4.81 -5.06 -1.27
CA LYS A 49 5.74 -5.24 -2.38
C LYS A 49 5.04 -4.76 -3.65
N THR A 50 5.66 -3.79 -4.30
CA THR A 50 5.25 -3.25 -5.60
C THR A 50 6.39 -3.43 -6.61
N ASP A 51 6.04 -3.64 -7.88
CA ASP A 51 7.01 -3.64 -8.99
C ASP A 51 7.35 -2.22 -9.48
N LEU A 52 6.62 -1.21 -8.99
CA LEU A 52 6.94 0.19 -9.21
C LEU A 52 8.18 0.62 -8.42
N ASN A 53 8.85 1.68 -8.89
CA ASN A 53 9.80 2.39 -8.03
C ASN A 53 9.03 2.93 -6.81
N PRO A 54 9.43 2.63 -5.56
CA PRO A 54 8.63 2.95 -4.38
C PRO A 54 8.44 4.45 -4.16
N VAL A 55 9.41 5.28 -4.56
CA VAL A 55 9.27 6.74 -4.51
C VAL A 55 8.24 7.21 -5.53
N GLU A 56 8.23 6.60 -6.71
CA GLU A 56 7.26 6.91 -7.77
C GLU A 56 5.86 6.44 -7.42
N ALA A 57 5.71 5.25 -6.82
CA ALA A 57 4.41 4.76 -6.32
C ALA A 57 3.78 5.77 -5.37
N VAL A 58 4.55 6.30 -4.40
CA VAL A 58 4.07 7.34 -3.47
C VAL A 58 3.72 8.65 -4.20
N ARG A 59 4.46 9.04 -5.24
CA ARG A 59 4.12 10.23 -6.03
C ARG A 59 2.79 10.06 -6.75
N ARG A 60 2.56 8.92 -7.40
CA ARG A 60 1.30 8.66 -8.11
C ARG A 60 0.12 8.58 -7.16
N LEU A 61 0.27 7.93 -6.01
CA LEU A 61 -0.75 7.91 -4.96
C LEU A 61 -1.11 9.33 -4.48
N ARG A 62 -0.13 10.24 -4.36
CA ARG A 62 -0.39 11.65 -4.03
C ARG A 62 -1.14 12.39 -5.13
N SER A 63 -0.91 12.06 -6.41
CA SER A 63 -1.69 12.62 -7.52
C SER A 63 -3.11 12.08 -7.51
N GLU A 64 -3.28 10.77 -7.34
CA GLU A 64 -4.59 10.11 -7.25
C GLU A 64 -5.46 10.74 -6.15
N LEU A 65 -4.91 10.96 -4.95
CA LEU A 65 -5.61 11.62 -3.85
C LEU A 65 -6.02 13.07 -4.13
N ARG A 66 -5.37 13.75 -5.08
CA ARG A 66 -5.72 15.13 -5.47
C ARG A 66 -6.75 15.16 -6.58
N GLU A 67 -6.69 14.19 -7.47
CA GLU A 67 -7.52 14.13 -8.67
C GLU A 67 -8.84 13.40 -8.41
N ASN A 68 -8.82 12.35 -7.58
CA ASN A 68 -9.96 11.48 -7.25
C ASN A 68 -10.08 11.21 -5.72
N PRO A 69 -10.44 12.22 -4.89
CA PRO A 69 -10.67 12.02 -3.46
C PRO A 69 -12.08 11.45 -3.21
N GLU A 70 -12.21 10.12 -3.18
CA GLU A 70 -13.42 9.40 -2.72
C GLU A 70 -13.25 8.81 -1.32
#